data_AF-A0A1F6F3V8-F1
#
_entry.id   AF-A0A1F6F3V8-F1
#
_cell.length_a   1.000
_cell.length_b   1.000
_cell.length_c   1.000
_cell.angle_alpha   90.00
_cell.angle_beta   90.00
_cell.angle_gamma   90.00
#
_symmetry.space_group_name_H-M   'P 1'
#
loop_
_entity.id
_entity.type
_entity.pdbx_description
1 polymer ?
#
loop_
_entity_poly.entity_id
_entity_poly.type
_entity_poly.pdbx_seq_one_letter_code
_entity_poly.pdbx_strand_id
1 'polypeptide(L)'
;MNSRIASSVLPFAALLIPALASAATLKDTLVLVSQILNGVIGLFITLAIVVFFWGLIKYLWSMDQENAHQGLKIMFWGLIAVFVMVSIWGIIRLLQNTLQVTSTDPIIPKGIVANPGGTYYPQ
;
A
#
# COMPACT_ATOMS: atom_id res chain seq x y z
N MET A 1 -42.30 31.40 -17.00
CA MET A 1 -42.71 30.07 -16.51
C MET A 1 -41.47 29.19 -16.53
N ASN A 2 -41.16 28.42 -15.46
CA ASN A 2 -40.18 27.29 -15.37
C ASN A 2 -39.24 27.28 -14.14
N SER A 3 -39.58 27.92 -13.02
CA SER A 3 -38.87 27.74 -11.74
C SER A 3 -39.32 26.52 -10.91
N ARG A 4 -40.36 25.79 -11.36
CA ARG A 4 -41.03 24.72 -10.59
C ARG A 4 -40.39 23.33 -10.76
N ILE A 5 -39.55 23.15 -11.78
CA ILE A 5 -38.83 21.89 -12.02
C ILE A 5 -37.58 21.82 -11.13
N ALA A 6 -36.93 22.97 -10.86
CA ALA A 6 -35.75 23.04 -9.99
C ALA A 6 -36.05 22.63 -8.53
N SER A 7 -37.25 22.93 -8.03
CA SER A 7 -37.64 22.62 -6.64
C SER A 7 -37.86 21.13 -6.36
N SER A 8 -38.16 20.30 -7.37
CA SER A 8 -38.43 18.87 -7.18
C SER A 8 -37.19 17.96 -7.25
N VAL A 9 -36.05 18.45 -7.77
CA VAL A 9 -34.81 17.65 -7.88
C VAL A 9 -33.90 17.81 -6.66
N LEU A 10 -34.03 18.91 -5.92
CA LEU A 10 -33.29 19.22 -4.70
C LEU A 10 -33.38 18.17 -3.58
N PRO A 11 -34.56 17.59 -3.24
CA PRO A 11 -34.63 16.60 -2.15
C PRO A 11 -33.95 15.27 -2.52
N PHE A 12 -33.95 14.88 -3.80
CA PHE A 12 -33.26 13.68 -4.28
C PHE A 12 -31.73 13.87 -4.24
N ALA A 13 -31.24 15.05 -4.61
CA ALA A 13 -29.83 15.40 -4.46
C ALA A 13 -29.40 15.50 -2.98
N ALA A 14 -30.26 16.02 -2.11
CA ALA A 14 -29.99 16.16 -0.68
C ALA A 14 -29.79 14.81 0.04
N LEU A 15 -30.46 13.75 -0.41
CA LEU A 15 -30.30 12.39 0.13
C LEU A 15 -28.97 11.73 -0.27
N LEU A 16 -28.32 12.22 -1.32
CA LEU A 16 -27.00 11.75 -1.74
C LEU A 16 -25.87 12.45 -0.96
N ILE A 17 -26.11 13.62 -0.37
CA ILE A 17 -25.09 14.39 0.38
C ILE A 17 -24.51 13.57 1.55
N PRO A 18 -25.30 12.88 2.39
CA PRO A 18 -24.75 12.03 3.46
C PRO A 18 -23.99 10.80 2.93
N ALA A 19 -24.38 10.26 1.77
CA ALA A 19 -23.69 9.12 1.17
C ALA A 19 -22.31 9.50 0.59
N LEU A 20 -22.18 10.72 0.05
CA LEU A 20 -20.87 11.25 -0.34
C LEU A 20 -20.01 11.63 0.88
N ALA A 21 -20.62 12.16 1.95
CA ALA A 21 -19.91 12.47 3.20
C ALA A 21 -19.40 11.20 3.92
N SER A 22 -20.18 10.12 3.92
CA SER A 22 -19.77 8.82 4.47
C SER A 22 -18.72 8.12 3.59
N ALA A 23 -18.82 8.23 2.25
CA ALA A 23 -17.78 7.72 1.35
C ALA A 23 -16.44 8.44 1.52
N ALA A 24 -16.44 9.76 1.71
CA ALA A 24 -15.23 10.55 1.98
C ALA A 24 -14.57 10.11 3.29
N THR A 25 -15.33 10.03 4.38
CA THR A 25 -14.81 9.64 5.71
C THR A 25 -14.30 8.19 5.77
N LEU A 26 -14.92 7.24 5.05
CA LEU A 26 -14.41 5.87 4.94
C LEU A 26 -13.08 5.81 4.19
N LYS A 27 -12.95 6.56 3.08
CA LYS A 27 -11.69 6.63 2.34
C LYS A 27 -10.60 7.31 3.16
N ASP A 28 -10.92 8.40 3.85
CA ASP A 28 -9.96 9.13 4.68
C ASP A 28 -9.48 8.27 5.86
N THR A 29 -10.38 7.52 6.50
CA THR A 29 -10.01 6.58 7.56
C THR A 29 -9.13 5.45 7.03
N LEU A 30 -9.46 4.88 5.87
CA LEU A 30 -8.66 3.82 5.26
C LEU A 30 -7.26 4.31 4.85
N VAL A 31 -7.16 5.53 4.31
CA VAL A 31 -5.88 6.15 3.96
C VAL A 31 -5.04 6.40 5.22
N LEU A 32 -5.65 6.94 6.28
CA LEU A 32 -4.96 7.19 7.55
C LEU A 32 -4.44 5.88 8.17
N VAL A 33 -5.27 4.84 8.20
CA VAL A 33 -4.85 3.50 8.67
C VAL A 33 -3.73 2.95 7.79
N SER A 34 -3.83 3.05 6.47
CA SER A 34 -2.78 2.61 5.55
C SER A 34 -1.46 3.34 5.75
N GLN A 35 -1.51 4.66 5.99
CA GLN A 35 -0.32 5.47 6.29
C GLN A 35 0.34 5.04 7.60
N ILE A 36 -0.44 4.84 8.66
CA ILE A 36 0.07 4.34 9.94
C ILE A 36 0.70 2.96 9.78
N LEU A 37 0.00 2.02 9.14
CA LEU A 37 0.51 0.66 8.93
C LEU A 37 1.81 0.67 8.13
N ASN A 38 1.87 1.42 7.02
CA ASN A 38 3.09 1.53 6.23
C ASN A 38 4.26 2.12 7.03
N GLY A 39 4.00 3.14 7.87
CA GLY A 39 5.01 3.70 8.77
C GLY A 39 5.49 2.69 9.81
N VAL A 40 4.57 1.95 10.43
CA VAL A 40 4.88 0.91 11.42
C VAL A 40 5.68 -0.23 10.79
N ILE A 41 5.29 -0.70 9.61
CA ILE A 41 6.00 -1.74 8.86
C ILE A 41 7.43 -1.28 8.55
N GLY A 42 7.61 -0.05 8.07
CA GLY A 42 8.94 0.53 7.83
C GLY A 42 9.81 0.53 9.10
N LEU A 43 9.24 0.94 10.24
CA LEU A 43 9.92 0.94 11.53
C LEU A 43 10.36 -0.47 11.95
N PHE A 44 9.49 -1.47 11.82
CA PHE A 44 9.81 -2.86 12.15
C PHE A 44 10.90 -3.43 11.24
N ILE A 45 10.92 -3.08 9.96
CA ILE A 45 11.99 -3.50 9.04
C ILE A 45 13.33 -2.92 9.49
N THR A 46 13.38 -1.62 9.81
CA THR A 46 14.61 -0.99 10.32
C THR A 46 15.09 -1.66 11.62
N LEU A 47 14.19 -1.90 12.58
CA LEU A 47 14.53 -2.59 13.83
C LEU A 47 14.99 -4.03 13.61
N ALA A 48 14.33 -4.77 12.73
CA ALA A 48 14.70 -6.15 12.41
C ALA A 48 16.11 -6.23 11.82
N ILE A 49 16.48 -5.30 10.94
CA ILE A 49 17.84 -5.22 10.37
C ILE A 49 18.86 -4.96 11.48
N VAL A 50 18.60 -4.01 12.38
CA VAL A 50 19.50 -3.70 13.50
C VAL A 50 19.70 -4.91 14.42
N VAL A 51 18.62 -5.59 14.80
CA VAL A 51 18.66 -6.79 15.66
C VAL A 51 19.36 -7.95 14.95
N PHE A 52 19.15 -8.12 13.65
CA PHE A 52 19.83 -9.13 12.84
C PHE A 52 21.35 -8.93 12.86
N PHE A 53 21.83 -7.71 12.58
CA PHE A 53 23.27 -7.41 12.63
C PHE A 53 23.84 -7.54 14.04
N TRP A 54 23.12 -7.11 15.07
CA TRP A 54 23.53 -7.29 16.47
C TRP A 54 23.69 -8.78 16.83
N GLY A 55 22.74 -9.61 16.40
CA GLY A 55 22.80 -11.07 16.57
C GLY A 55 23.97 -11.70 15.82
N LEU A 56 24.24 -11.25 14.60
CA LEU A 56 25.37 -11.72 13.77
C LEU A 56 26.72 -11.39 14.42
N ILE A 57 26.90 -10.15 14.89
CA ILE A 57 28.11 -9.72 15.59
C ILE A 57 28.33 -10.55 16.85
N LYS A 58 27.27 -10.75 17.65
CA LYS A 58 27.36 -11.57 18.87
C LYS A 58 27.71 -13.03 18.57
N TYR A 59 27.14 -13.60 17.49
CA TYR A 59 27.48 -14.95 17.07
C TYR A 59 28.95 -15.07 16.69
N LEU A 60 29.46 -14.15 15.85
CA LEU A 60 30.86 -14.12 15.42
C LEU A 60 31.85 -14.05 16.60
N TRP A 61 31.55 -13.26 17.62
CA TRP A 61 32.39 -13.17 18.82
C TRP A 61 32.28 -14.37 19.76
N SER A 62 31.17 -15.11 19.72
CA SER A 62 30.93 -16.27 20.58
C SER A 62 31.42 -17.59 19.98
N MET A 63 31.96 -17.61 18.75
CA MET A 63 32.32 -18.85 18.04
C MET A 63 33.41 -19.69 18.73
N ASP A 64 34.26 -19.07 19.55
CA ASP A 64 35.37 -19.74 20.25
C ASP A 64 34.98 -20.33 21.62
N GLN A 65 33.75 -20.07 22.09
CA GLN A 65 33.28 -20.40 23.44
C GLN A 65 32.14 -21.44 23.42
N GLU A 66 31.95 -22.19 24.51
CA GLU A 66 30.85 -23.15 24.70
C GLU A 66 29.45 -22.52 24.45
N ASN A 67 29.37 -21.19 24.55
CA ASN A 67 28.18 -20.37 24.28
C ASN A 67 27.84 -20.15 22.79
N ALA A 68 28.62 -20.68 21.84
CA ALA A 68 28.35 -20.56 20.40
C ALA A 68 26.92 -21.00 20.02
N HIS A 69 26.38 -22.02 20.70
CA HIS A 69 25.00 -22.49 20.52
C HIS A 69 23.94 -21.43 20.84
N GLN A 70 24.18 -20.56 21.83
CA GLN A 70 23.26 -19.46 22.15
C GLN A 70 23.35 -18.33 21.12
N GLY A 71 24.56 -18.01 20.64
CA GLY A 71 24.75 -17.05 19.55
C GLY A 71 24.05 -17.50 18.26
N LEU A 72 24.18 -18.79 17.93
CA LEU A 72 23.53 -19.39 16.78
C LEU A 72 22.00 -19.31 16.88
N LYS A 73 21.43 -19.59 18.06
CA LYS A 73 19.99 -19.52 18.28
C LYS A 73 19.45 -18.11 18.02
N ILE A 74 20.13 -17.08 18.54
CA ILE A 74 19.72 -15.68 18.35
C ILE A 74 19.85 -15.26 16.88
N MET A 75 20.94 -15.65 16.20
CA MET A 75 21.12 -15.40 14.76
C MET A 75 20.01 -16.06 13.94
N PHE A 76 19.66 -17.30 14.27
CA PHE A 76 18.64 -18.06 13.54
C PHE A 76 17.25 -17.41 13.68
N TRP A 77 16.88 -16.98 14.88
CA TRP A 77 15.65 -16.22 15.11
C TRP A 77 15.63 -14.87 14.36
N GLY A 78 16.76 -14.16 14.31
CA GLY A 78 16.90 -12.94 13.53
C GLY A 78 16.74 -13.18 12.02
N LEU A 79 17.36 -14.24 11.49
CA LEU A 79 17.26 -14.62 10.09
C LEU A 79 15.82 -14.98 9.70
N ILE A 80 15.12 -15.74 10.54
CA ILE A 80 13.71 -16.10 10.32
C ILE A 80 12.84 -14.84 10.27
N ALA A 81 13.03 -13.89 11.20
CA ALA A 81 12.27 -12.65 11.22
C ALA A 81 12.45 -11.84 9.92
N VAL A 82 13.69 -11.68 9.45
CA VAL A 82 13.98 -10.99 8.18
C VAL A 82 13.40 -11.76 6.99
N PHE A 83 13.56 -13.09 6.98
CA PHE A 83 13.05 -13.95 5.91
C PHE A 83 11.54 -13.81 5.74
N VAL A 84 10.76 -13.85 6.83
CA VAL A 84 9.30 -13.70 6.78
C VAL A 84 8.91 -12.32 6.24
N MET A 85 9.56 -11.25 6.71
CA MET A 85 9.28 -9.88 6.24
C MET A 85 9.52 -9.72 4.73
N VAL A 86 10.63 -10.24 4.22
CA VAL A 86 10.96 -10.18 2.78
C VAL A 86 10.07 -11.11 1.96
N SER A 87 9.76 -12.30 2.48
CA SER A 87 8.92 -13.31 1.81
C SER A 87 7.51 -12.78 1.53
N ILE A 88 6.88 -12.12 2.51
CA ILE A 88 5.55 -11.52 2.33
C ILE A 88 5.57 -10.52 1.17
N TRP A 89 6.58 -9.65 1.10
CA TRP A 89 6.66 -8.65 0.04
C TRP A 89 6.98 -9.25 -1.34
N GLY A 90 7.80 -10.31 -1.36
CA GLY A 90 8.07 -11.10 -2.58
C GLY A 90 6.80 -11.75 -3.12
N ILE A 91 5.99 -12.36 -2.25
CA ILE A 91 4.70 -12.97 -2.62
C ILE A 91 3.73 -11.90 -3.11
N ILE A 92 3.64 -10.75 -2.42
CA ILE A 92 2.80 -9.62 -2.86
C ILE A 92 3.16 -9.20 -4.29
N ARG A 93 4.45 -9.05 -4.60
CA ARG A 93 4.92 -8.69 -5.95
C ARG A 93 4.66 -9.78 -6.99
N LEU A 94 4.88 -11.05 -6.62
CA LEU A 94 4.57 -12.18 -7.50
C LEU A 94 3.08 -12.16 -7.88
N LEU A 95 2.22 -11.94 -6.89
CA LEU A 95 0.77 -11.88 -7.09
C LEU A 95 0.35 -10.66 -7.93
N GLN A 96 0.97 -9.50 -7.69
CA GLN A 96 0.74 -8.30 -8.51
C GLN A 96 1.10 -8.51 -9.98
N ASN A 97 2.24 -9.16 -10.24
CA ASN A 97 2.68 -9.47 -11.60
C ASN A 97 1.78 -10.51 -12.27
N THR A 98 1.38 -11.54 -11.52
CA THR A 98 0.52 -12.62 -12.04
C THR A 98 -0.87 -12.09 -12.41
N LEU A 99 -1.41 -11.19 -11.59
CA LEU A 99 -2.73 -10.61 -11.77
C LEU A 99 -2.71 -9.29 -12.58
N GLN A 100 -1.55 -8.87 -13.08
CA GLN A 100 -1.33 -7.61 -13.82
C GLN A 100 -1.87 -6.35 -13.12
N VAL A 101 -1.94 -6.37 -11.78
CA VAL A 101 -2.36 -5.24 -10.95
C VAL A 101 -1.12 -4.50 -10.47
N THR A 102 -0.55 -3.69 -11.36
CA THR A 102 0.65 -2.88 -11.08
C THR A 102 0.31 -1.43 -10.72
N SER A 103 -0.96 -1.01 -10.86
CA SER A 103 -1.41 0.36 -10.61
C SER A 103 -2.32 0.43 -9.38
N THR A 104 -1.92 1.24 -8.39
CA THR A 104 -2.81 1.66 -7.29
C THR A 104 -3.64 2.89 -7.67
N ASP A 105 -3.36 3.47 -8.84
CA ASP A 105 -4.11 4.59 -9.38
C ASP A 105 -5.51 4.14 -9.83
N PRO A 106 -6.57 4.87 -9.44
CA PRO A 106 -7.88 4.67 -10.04
C PRO A 106 -7.75 4.82 -11.56
N ILE A 107 -8.20 3.82 -12.31
CA ILE A 107 -8.37 3.95 -13.77
C ILE A 107 -9.50 4.95 -13.98
N ILE A 108 -9.16 6.25 -13.97
CA ILE A 108 -10.06 7.30 -14.43
C ILE A 108 -10.01 7.24 -15.95
N PRO A 109 -11.11 6.85 -16.63
CA PRO A 109 -11.15 6.89 -18.08
C PRO A 109 -10.89 8.34 -18.50
N LYS A 110 -9.81 8.58 -19.24
CA LYS A 110 -9.63 9.87 -19.90
C LYS A 110 -10.83 10.02 -20.83
N GLY A 111 -11.68 11.01 -20.57
CA GLY A 111 -12.80 11.34 -21.44
C GLY A 111 -12.31 11.50 -22.88
N ILE A 112 -13.21 11.28 -23.84
CA ILE A 112 -12.91 11.40 -25.27
C ILE A 112 -12.32 12.80 -25.49
N VAL A 113 -11.00 12.89 -25.68
CA VAL A 113 -10.37 14.10 -26.19
C VAL A 113 -10.77 14.16 -27.66
N ALA A 114 -11.79 14.97 -27.99
CA ALA A 114 -12.04 15.33 -29.36
C ALA A 114 -10.83 16.13 -29.85
N ASN A 115 -9.91 15.46 -30.54
CA ASN A 115 -8.76 16.10 -31.17
C ASN A 115 -9.30 17.03 -32.29
N PRO A 116 -9.30 18.36 -32.13
CA PRO A 116 -9.94 19.26 -33.10
C PRO A 116 -9.08 19.48 -34.36
N GLY A 117 -7.91 18.83 -34.45
CA GLY A 117 -6.89 19.15 -35.45
C GLY A 117 -6.53 18.04 -36.42
N GLY A 118 -7.31 16.96 -36.49
CA GLY A 118 -7.15 15.96 -37.55
C GLY A 118 -7.72 16.48 -38.87
N THR A 119 -6.98 17.36 -39.56
CA THR A 119 -7.31 17.69 -40.95
C THR A 119 -7.32 16.39 -41.75
N TYR A 120 -8.50 15.99 -42.20
CA TYR A 120 -8.67 14.96 -43.22
C TYR A 120 -7.92 15.46 -44.47
N TYR A 121 -6.72 14.95 -44.70
CA TYR A 121 -6.08 15.05 -46.01
C TYR A 121 -6.60 13.84 -46.80
N PRO A 122 -7.48 14.03 -47.80
CA PRO A 122 -7.84 12.96 -48.71
C PRO A 122 -6.72 12.72 -49.74
N GLN A 123 -6.41 11.43 -49.87
CA GLN A 123 -5.66 10.70 -50.91
C GLN A 123 -4.13 10.88 -50.93
#